data_AF-A0A8I1TSA3-F1
#
_entry.id   AF-A0A8I1TSA3-F1
#
_cell.length_a   1.000
_cell.length_b   1.000
_cell.length_c   1.000
_cell.angle_alpha   90.00
_cell.angle_beta   90.00
_cell.angle_gamma   90.00
#
_symmetry.space_group_name_H-M   'P 1'
#
loop_
_entity.id
_entity.type
_entity.pdbx_description
1 polymer ?
#
loop_
_entity_poly.entity_id
_entity_poly.type
_entity_poly.pdbx_seq_one_letter_code
_entity_poly.pdbx_strand_id
1 'polypeptide(L)'
;MNTVEAADRGAWRAWLAAHGDSVDEAWLVLGRGGATTPRVSHRESIEEALAAGWIDSLARRRDDESWILRFTPRTTTSAWSLVNHEIVASLVAQGLMTPRGQAAVDDAKRTGMWSLLIDAQRGVVPDDLRAALDAASASAVFDGWSHSARRAALEHLARARRPATRERRIAEIVARAGAARPPPRSTSGWFDHGLRQPGVELGGAGRPAARRHIMTVVMVDRSPRERIVRSAALLFRERGVGATGMREIVAHAQAPRGSLQHYFPGGKQELVAEAMAWMAERAARPLRASLDVEPPPAPGDVVRGVVDRFREVLALTDFDGGCPIVAGVADAAWDGEVVATAARDAFALWLDPLAHALRRGGIADDRADRLALMVISAVEGALVISRARRDESALDAVQAELDLLLAAG
;
A
#
# COMPACT_ATOMS: atom_id res chain seq x y z
N MET A 1 4.23 11.74 30.76
CA MET A 1 4.47 11.41 29.34
C MET A 1 5.87 11.88 29.02
N ASN A 2 6.81 10.96 28.77
CA ASN A 2 8.19 11.33 28.47
C ASN A 2 8.29 11.76 27.00
N THR A 3 8.10 13.05 26.75
CA THR A 3 8.14 13.62 25.40
C THR A 3 9.58 13.88 25.00
N VAL A 4 9.99 13.38 23.84
CA VAL A 4 11.36 13.51 23.32
C VAL A 4 11.32 14.41 22.08
N GLU A 5 12.21 15.40 22.04
CA GLU A 5 12.45 16.20 20.85
C GLU A 5 13.86 15.90 20.33
N ALA A 6 13.95 15.45 19.08
CA ALA A 6 15.21 15.18 18.42
C ALA A 6 15.24 15.95 17.10
N ALA A 7 16.26 16.80 16.91
CA ALA A 7 16.38 17.65 15.73
C ALA A 7 16.72 16.86 14.45
N ASP A 8 17.40 15.73 14.60
CA ASP A 8 17.89 14.88 13.52
C ASP A 8 18.07 13.42 13.98
N ARG A 9 18.49 12.56 13.04
CA ARG A 9 18.80 11.13 13.28
C ARG A 9 19.82 10.93 14.40
N GLY A 10 20.87 11.76 14.44
CA GLY A 10 21.94 11.64 15.43
C GLY A 10 21.46 11.93 16.85
N ALA A 11 20.65 12.97 17.02
CA ALA A 11 20.03 13.32 18.30
C ALA A 11 19.10 12.20 18.80
N TRP A 12 18.32 11.58 17.92
CA TRP A 12 17.45 10.46 18.29
C TRP A 12 18.25 9.21 18.69
N ARG A 13 19.29 8.87 17.91
CA ARG A 13 20.21 7.76 18.24
C ARG A 13 20.89 7.97 19.58
N ALA A 14 21.40 9.18 19.84
CA ALA A 14 22.04 9.52 21.11
C ALA A 14 21.06 9.38 22.29
N TRP A 15 19.81 9.79 22.09
CA TRP A 15 18.76 9.62 23.11
C TRP A 15 18.49 8.14 23.40
N LEU A 16 18.34 7.31 22.36
CA LEU A 16 18.14 5.86 22.50
C LEU A 16 19.33 5.18 23.20
N ALA A 17 20.57 5.59 22.90
CA ALA A 17 21.75 5.05 23.55
C ALA A 17 21.81 5.42 25.04
N ALA A 18 21.42 6.65 25.40
CA ALA A 18 21.49 7.13 26.79
C ALA A 18 20.33 6.63 27.68
N HIS A 19 19.15 6.39 27.10
CA HIS A 19 17.93 6.10 27.87
C HIS A 19 17.30 4.74 27.56
N GLY A 20 17.75 4.07 26.48
CA GLY A 20 17.10 2.88 25.93
C GLY A 20 17.02 1.66 26.85
N ASP A 21 17.85 1.65 27.90
CA ASP A 21 17.90 0.61 28.93
C ASP A 21 17.23 1.01 30.25
N SER A 22 16.88 2.29 30.44
CA SER A 22 16.36 2.82 31.70
C SER A 22 14.92 3.32 31.63
N VAL A 23 14.33 3.41 30.43
CA VAL A 23 12.95 3.88 30.23
C VAL A 23 12.14 2.90 29.39
N ASP A 24 10.86 2.75 29.74
CA ASP A 24 9.94 1.81 29.08
C ASP A 24 9.13 2.43 27.93
N GLU A 25 9.14 3.75 27.80
CA GLU A 25 8.50 4.45 26.69
C GLU A 25 9.14 5.81 26.38
N ALA A 26 8.99 6.21 25.11
CA ALA A 26 9.35 7.51 24.59
C ALA A 26 8.24 8.03 23.68
N TRP A 27 7.84 9.28 23.84
CA TRP A 27 6.91 9.96 22.94
C TRP A 27 7.68 10.95 22.08
N LEU A 28 8.20 10.47 20.95
CA LEU A 28 9.02 11.27 20.06
C LEU A 28 8.15 12.24 19.26
N VAL A 29 8.54 13.50 19.27
CA VAL A 29 7.88 14.56 18.50
C VAL A 29 8.43 14.57 17.09
N LEU A 30 7.54 14.35 16.13
CA LEU A 30 7.82 14.35 14.71
C LEU A 30 7.14 15.55 14.04
N GLY A 31 7.84 16.14 13.07
CA GLY A 31 7.32 17.28 12.32
C GLY A 31 6.19 16.87 11.37
N ARG A 32 5.25 17.79 11.14
CA ARG A 32 4.37 17.79 9.97
C ARG A 32 5.09 18.51 8.83
N GLY A 33 4.70 18.21 7.59
CA GLY A 33 5.24 18.88 6.41
C GLY A 33 5.12 20.40 6.53
N GLY A 34 6.25 21.10 6.45
CA GLY A 34 6.31 22.57 6.55
C GLY A 34 6.56 23.14 7.94
N ALA A 35 6.79 22.30 8.96
CA ALA A 35 7.23 22.74 10.28
C ALA A 35 8.54 23.55 10.20
N THR A 36 8.64 24.61 11.00
CA THR A 36 9.82 25.49 11.02
C THR A 36 10.94 24.95 11.90
N THR A 37 10.59 24.11 12.88
CA THR A 37 11.54 23.48 13.80
C THR A 37 12.10 22.19 13.20
N PRO A 38 13.43 22.04 13.07
CA PRO A 38 14.06 20.79 12.63
C PRO A 38 13.69 19.63 13.55
N ARG A 39 13.31 18.48 12.97
CA ARG A 39 12.96 17.26 13.68
C ARG A 39 13.42 16.04 12.87
N VAL A 40 13.84 14.98 13.57
CA VAL A 40 14.13 13.68 12.97
C VAL A 40 12.97 13.21 12.10
N SER A 41 13.27 12.62 10.94
CA SER A 41 12.20 12.13 10.06
C SER A 41 11.56 10.87 10.64
N HIS A 42 10.32 10.60 10.21
CA HIS A 42 9.60 9.40 10.62
C HIS A 42 10.38 8.11 10.29
N ARG A 43 11.03 8.05 9.12
CA ARG A 43 11.82 6.89 8.72
C ARG A 43 13.05 6.70 9.60
N GLU A 44 13.85 7.75 9.77
CA GLU A 44 15.02 7.71 10.64
C GLU A 44 14.64 7.32 12.07
N SER A 45 13.49 7.80 12.55
CA SER A 45 13.01 7.43 13.89
C SER A 45 12.74 5.94 14.04
N ILE A 46 12.17 5.29 13.01
CA ILE A 46 11.90 3.85 12.99
C ILE A 46 13.20 3.06 12.84
N GLU A 47 14.09 3.47 11.93
CA GLU A 47 15.37 2.77 11.70
C GLU A 47 16.24 2.76 12.95
N GLU A 48 16.44 3.91 13.59
CA GLU A 48 17.22 4.01 14.83
C GLU A 48 16.54 3.26 15.98
N ALA A 49 15.20 3.30 16.05
CA ALA A 49 14.46 2.52 17.04
C ALA A 49 14.68 1.02 16.83
N LEU A 50 14.52 0.50 15.61
CA LEU A 50 14.74 -0.91 15.30
C LEU A 50 16.20 -1.32 15.54
N ALA A 51 17.17 -0.48 15.15
CA ALA A 51 18.58 -0.68 15.44
C ALA A 51 18.88 -0.79 16.94
N ALA A 52 18.11 -0.08 17.77
CA ALA A 52 18.20 -0.07 19.23
C ALA A 52 17.29 -1.10 19.93
N GLY A 53 16.50 -1.90 19.20
CA GLY A 53 15.58 -2.87 19.79
C GLY A 53 14.27 -2.28 20.32
N TRP A 54 13.85 -1.15 19.76
CA TRP A 54 12.60 -0.43 20.05
C TRP A 54 11.61 -0.54 18.87
N ILE A 55 10.33 -0.25 19.12
CA ILE A 55 9.27 -0.26 18.09
C ILE A 55 8.26 0.86 18.35
N ASP A 56 7.70 1.39 17.27
CA ASP A 56 6.61 2.37 17.32
C ASP A 56 5.24 1.69 17.55
N SER A 57 4.27 2.45 18.07
CA SER A 57 2.94 1.92 18.37
C SER A 57 1.80 2.90 18.10
N LEU A 58 1.77 4.02 18.82
CA LEU A 58 0.65 4.95 18.80
C LEU A 58 1.09 6.34 18.34
N ALA A 59 0.47 6.82 17.27
CA ALA A 59 0.60 8.18 16.79
C ALA A 59 -0.56 9.06 17.30
N ARG A 60 -0.26 10.25 17.80
CA ARG A 60 -1.27 11.26 18.20
C ARG A 60 -0.93 12.63 17.61
N ARG A 61 -1.95 13.42 17.29
CA ARG A 61 -1.73 14.85 17.00
C ARG A 61 -1.21 15.53 18.28
N ARG A 62 -0.18 16.37 18.14
CA ARG A 62 0.30 17.24 19.22
C ARG A 62 -0.23 18.65 18.98
N ASP A 63 0.10 19.23 17.83
CA ASP A 63 -0.30 20.56 17.39
C ASP A 63 -0.38 20.63 15.85
N ASP A 64 -0.44 21.84 15.30
CA ASP A 64 -0.57 22.08 13.86
C ASP A 64 0.74 21.87 13.09
N GLU A 65 1.88 21.93 13.77
CA GLU A 65 3.20 21.72 13.17
C GLU A 65 3.80 20.34 13.47
N SER A 66 3.20 19.58 14.38
CA SER A 66 3.79 18.33 14.85
C SER A 66 2.79 17.27 15.30
N TRP A 67 3.32 16.07 15.49
CA TRP A 67 2.63 14.93 16.04
C TRP A 67 3.61 14.14 16.90
N ILE A 68 3.09 13.25 17.75
CA ILE A 68 3.92 12.40 18.60
C ILE A 68 3.74 10.95 18.21
N LEU A 69 4.84 10.20 18.19
CA LEU A 69 4.87 8.77 17.99
C LEU A 69 5.43 8.09 19.24
N ARG A 70 4.67 7.15 19.79
CA ARG A 70 5.11 6.37 20.94
C ARG A 70 6.02 5.24 20.49
N PHE A 71 7.23 5.22 21.03
CA PHE A 71 8.19 4.13 20.95
C PHE A 71 8.28 3.41 22.30
N THR A 72 8.42 2.09 22.25
CA THR A 72 8.66 1.24 23.42
C THR A 72 9.72 0.19 23.09
N PRO A 73 10.46 -0.33 24.08
CA PRO A 73 11.29 -1.52 23.89
C PRO A 73 10.48 -2.66 23.27
N ARG A 74 11.09 -3.40 22.34
CA ARG A 74 10.46 -4.61 21.81
C ARG A 74 10.42 -5.68 22.89
N THR A 75 9.29 -6.36 22.97
CA THR A 75 9.16 -7.54 23.84
C THR A 75 9.42 -8.81 23.03
N THR A 76 9.76 -9.89 23.73
CA THR A 76 9.90 -11.23 23.14
C THR A 76 8.58 -11.78 22.54
N THR A 77 7.46 -11.10 22.77
CA THR A 77 6.13 -11.47 22.24
C THR A 77 5.68 -10.60 21.05
N SER A 78 6.47 -9.59 20.69
CA SER A 78 6.14 -8.64 19.63
C SER A 78 6.44 -9.24 18.25
N ALA A 79 5.39 -9.47 17.47
CA ALA A 79 5.48 -9.91 16.08
C ALA A 79 6.20 -8.88 15.20
N TRP A 80 6.89 -9.34 14.15
CA TRP A 80 7.58 -8.50 13.18
C TRP A 80 6.80 -8.40 11.86
N SER A 81 6.66 -7.18 11.32
CA SER A 81 6.12 -6.96 9.98
C SER A 81 7.19 -7.19 8.91
N LEU A 82 6.77 -7.49 7.68
CA LEU A 82 7.64 -7.65 6.52
C LEU A 82 8.49 -6.40 6.26
N VAL A 83 7.92 -5.21 6.42
CA VAL A 83 8.66 -3.94 6.31
C VAL A 83 9.76 -3.84 7.37
N ASN A 84 9.51 -4.27 8.60
CA ASN A 84 10.54 -4.25 9.63
C ASN A 84 11.65 -5.28 9.36
N HIS A 85 11.36 -6.41 8.68
CA HIS A 85 12.39 -7.34 8.21
C HIS A 85 13.32 -6.68 7.20
N GLU A 86 12.75 -5.98 6.21
CA GLU A 86 13.52 -5.27 5.18
C GLU A 86 14.43 -4.20 5.80
N ILE A 87 13.90 -3.42 6.75
CA ILE A 87 14.67 -2.41 7.47
C ILE A 87 15.81 -3.05 8.27
N VAL A 88 15.52 -4.08 9.07
CA VAL A 88 16.55 -4.78 9.86
C VAL A 88 17.60 -5.42 8.96
N ALA A 89 17.22 -6.06 7.85
CA ALA A 89 18.17 -6.64 6.91
C ALA A 89 19.13 -5.58 6.36
N SER A 90 18.62 -4.40 6.01
CA SER A 90 19.42 -3.26 5.59
C SER A 90 20.36 -2.75 6.70
N LEU A 91 19.87 -2.60 7.93
CA LEU A 91 20.67 -2.16 9.07
C LEU A 91 21.78 -3.15 9.44
N VAL A 92 21.50 -4.46 9.36
CA VAL A 92 22.50 -5.52 9.56
C VAL A 92 23.59 -5.44 8.49
N ALA A 93 23.20 -5.33 7.21
CA ALA A 93 24.15 -5.23 6.10
C ALA A 93 25.06 -4.00 6.21
N GLN A 94 24.55 -2.92 6.80
CA GLN A 94 25.30 -1.68 7.03
C GLN A 94 26.09 -1.67 8.35
N GLY A 95 25.98 -2.71 9.20
CA GLY A 95 26.63 -2.74 10.51
C GLY A 95 26.08 -1.70 11.50
N LEU A 96 24.83 -1.26 11.32
CA LEU A 96 24.18 -0.22 12.13
C LEU A 96 23.38 -0.78 13.32
N MET A 97 23.27 -2.10 13.44
CA MET A 97 22.59 -2.74 14.56
C MET A 97 23.38 -2.57 15.87
N THR A 98 22.69 -2.18 16.93
CA THR A 98 23.26 -2.21 18.29
C THR A 98 23.19 -3.63 18.86
N PRO A 99 23.98 -3.98 19.91
CA PRO A 99 23.85 -5.26 20.60
C PRO A 99 22.42 -5.53 21.11
N ARG A 100 21.74 -4.50 21.62
CA ARG A 100 20.34 -4.59 22.08
C ARG A 100 19.37 -4.87 20.94
N GLY A 101 19.52 -4.18 19.81
CA GLY A 101 18.70 -4.43 18.62
C GLY A 101 18.90 -5.84 18.06
N GLN A 102 20.14 -6.30 18.01
CA GLN A 102 20.46 -7.66 17.58
C GLN A 102 19.86 -8.71 18.52
N ALA A 103 19.98 -8.52 19.84
CA ALA A 103 19.34 -9.40 20.83
C ALA A 103 17.81 -9.48 20.64
N ALA A 104 17.14 -8.36 20.32
CA ALA A 104 15.71 -8.36 20.04
C ALA A 104 15.33 -9.15 18.77
N VAL A 105 16.20 -9.14 17.75
CA VAL A 105 16.02 -9.96 16.54
C VAL A 105 16.22 -11.44 16.87
N ASP A 106 17.27 -11.78 17.62
CA ASP A 106 17.60 -13.16 17.98
C ASP A 106 16.52 -13.78 18.88
N ASP A 107 16.02 -13.04 19.85
CA ASP A 107 14.90 -13.46 20.69
C ASP A 107 13.62 -13.70 19.88
N ALA A 108 13.35 -12.84 18.89
CA ALA A 108 12.20 -13.02 18.03
C ALA A 108 12.34 -14.23 17.10
N LYS A 109 13.55 -14.53 16.63
CA LYS A 109 13.82 -15.77 15.87
C LYS A 109 13.61 -17.00 16.76
N ARG A 110 14.18 -16.99 17.96
CA ARG A 110 14.04 -18.07 18.95
C ARG A 110 12.59 -18.34 19.35
N THR A 111 11.77 -17.31 19.46
CA THR A 111 10.34 -17.42 19.86
C THR A 111 9.38 -17.57 18.68
N GLY A 112 9.89 -17.59 17.43
CA GLY A 112 9.08 -17.62 16.21
C GLY A 112 8.31 -16.33 15.91
N MET A 113 8.47 -15.27 16.70
CA MET A 113 7.84 -13.96 16.44
C MET A 113 8.42 -13.24 15.23
N TRP A 114 9.64 -13.62 14.82
CA TRP A 114 10.28 -13.12 13.61
C TRP A 114 9.47 -13.51 12.37
N SER A 115 9.10 -14.77 12.21
CA SER A 115 8.39 -15.27 11.01
C SER A 115 6.87 -15.21 11.10
N LEU A 116 6.29 -14.99 12.28
CA LEU A 116 4.86 -15.14 12.56
C LEU A 116 3.91 -14.52 11.52
N LEU A 117 4.22 -13.32 11.01
CA LEU A 117 3.32 -12.58 10.12
C LEU A 117 3.72 -12.64 8.64
N ILE A 118 4.86 -13.26 8.28
CA ILE A 118 5.41 -13.19 6.92
C ILE A 118 4.41 -13.75 5.91
N ASP A 119 3.95 -14.98 6.12
CA ASP A 119 3.03 -15.67 5.23
C ASP A 119 1.68 -14.95 5.14
N ALA A 120 1.17 -14.50 6.28
CA ALA A 120 -0.05 -13.70 6.34
C ALA A 120 0.05 -12.38 5.55
N GLN A 121 1.21 -11.71 5.60
CA GLN A 121 1.45 -10.46 4.88
C GLN A 121 1.76 -10.66 3.40
N ARG A 122 2.19 -11.87 3.02
CA ARG A 122 2.31 -12.31 1.62
C ARG A 122 1.00 -12.86 1.04
N GLY A 123 -0.05 -12.99 1.86
CA GLY A 123 -1.35 -13.49 1.43
C GLY A 123 -1.43 -15.01 1.33
N VAL A 124 -0.48 -15.75 1.92
CA VAL A 124 -0.50 -17.22 1.95
C VAL A 124 -1.64 -17.68 2.84
N VAL A 125 -2.54 -18.50 2.28
CA VAL A 125 -3.69 -19.07 2.99
C VAL A 125 -3.31 -20.43 3.57
N PRO A 126 -3.34 -20.63 4.90
CA PRO A 126 -3.06 -21.93 5.51
C PRO A 126 -4.07 -23.02 5.08
N ASP A 127 -3.60 -24.25 4.93
CA ASP A 127 -4.41 -25.38 4.44
C ASP A 127 -5.66 -25.64 5.27
N ASP A 128 -5.58 -25.49 6.60
CA ASP A 128 -6.72 -25.68 7.49
C ASP A 128 -7.79 -24.58 7.36
N LEU A 129 -7.37 -23.34 7.08
CA LEU A 129 -8.30 -22.27 6.72
C LEU A 129 -8.90 -22.53 5.33
N ARG A 130 -8.10 -22.96 4.35
CA ARG A 130 -8.59 -23.28 3.00
C ARG A 130 -9.63 -24.40 3.05
N ALA A 131 -9.31 -25.51 3.70
CA ALA A 131 -10.23 -26.64 3.85
C ALA A 131 -11.55 -26.24 4.54
N ALA A 132 -11.49 -25.39 5.57
CA ALA A 132 -12.67 -24.90 6.25
C ALA A 132 -13.52 -23.94 5.40
N LEU A 133 -12.88 -23.09 4.59
CA LEU A 133 -13.57 -22.23 3.61
C LEU A 133 -14.23 -23.06 2.50
N ASP A 134 -13.55 -24.09 2.00
CA ASP A 134 -14.08 -24.99 0.96
C ASP A 134 -15.28 -25.78 1.48
N ALA A 135 -15.19 -26.34 2.68
CA ALA A 135 -16.29 -27.07 3.31
C ALA A 135 -17.55 -26.22 3.54
N ALA A 136 -17.38 -24.90 3.66
CA ALA A 136 -18.46 -23.93 3.81
C ALA A 136 -18.85 -23.23 2.50
N SER A 137 -18.28 -23.64 1.35
CA SER A 137 -18.46 -22.98 0.05
C SER A 137 -18.17 -21.47 0.08
N ALA A 138 -17.24 -21.05 0.93
CA ALA A 138 -16.92 -19.65 1.20
C ALA A 138 -15.57 -19.19 0.59
N SER A 139 -14.83 -20.10 -0.06
CA SER A 139 -13.52 -19.81 -0.66
C SER A 139 -13.57 -18.69 -1.70
N ALA A 140 -14.52 -18.72 -2.63
CA ALA A 140 -14.64 -17.68 -3.66
C ALA A 140 -14.88 -16.28 -3.05
N VAL A 141 -15.68 -16.20 -1.99
CA VAL A 141 -15.95 -14.93 -1.30
C VAL A 141 -14.72 -14.43 -0.55
N PHE A 142 -14.00 -15.33 0.12
CA PHE A 142 -12.75 -15.01 0.79
C PHE A 142 -11.68 -14.55 -0.21
N ASP A 143 -11.52 -15.25 -1.33
CA ASP A 143 -10.54 -14.92 -2.37
C ASP A 143 -10.88 -13.59 -3.07
N GLY A 144 -12.17 -13.27 -3.18
CA GLY A 144 -12.68 -11.98 -3.65
C GLY A 144 -12.54 -10.81 -2.65
N TRP A 145 -12.14 -11.06 -1.39
CA TRP A 145 -11.84 -9.96 -0.47
C TRP A 145 -10.61 -9.17 -0.92
N SER A 146 -10.65 -7.85 -0.69
CA SER A 146 -9.50 -6.98 -0.94
C SER A 146 -8.24 -7.50 -0.24
N HIS A 147 -7.07 -7.23 -0.81
CA HIS A 147 -5.78 -7.63 -0.23
C HIS A 147 -5.67 -7.23 1.26
N SER A 148 -6.12 -6.03 1.62
CA SER A 148 -6.11 -5.56 3.01
C SER A 148 -7.00 -6.38 3.94
N ALA A 149 -8.17 -6.81 3.44
CA ALA A 149 -9.11 -7.66 4.17
C ALA A 149 -8.55 -9.07 4.35
N ARG A 150 -8.04 -9.70 3.27
CA ARG A 150 -7.37 -11.01 3.36
C ARG A 150 -6.19 -10.96 4.32
N ARG A 151 -5.32 -9.95 4.21
CA ARG A 151 -4.19 -9.75 5.13
C ARG A 151 -4.65 -9.63 6.59
N ALA A 152 -5.71 -8.85 6.87
CA ALA A 152 -6.23 -8.70 8.22
C ALA A 152 -6.76 -10.03 8.80
N ALA A 153 -7.45 -10.84 7.98
CA ALA A 153 -7.91 -12.17 8.37
C ALA A 153 -6.74 -13.13 8.63
N LEU A 154 -5.75 -13.14 7.74
CA LEU A 154 -4.57 -14.01 7.86
C LEU A 154 -3.70 -13.61 9.05
N GLU A 155 -3.50 -12.31 9.33
CA GLU A 155 -2.76 -11.85 10.51
C GLU A 155 -3.54 -12.15 11.82
N HIS A 156 -4.88 -12.07 11.79
CA HIS A 156 -5.73 -12.52 12.89
C HIS A 156 -5.53 -14.02 13.13
N LEU A 157 -5.56 -14.85 12.09
CA LEU A 157 -5.34 -16.29 12.22
C LEU A 157 -3.90 -16.62 12.69
N ALA A 158 -2.88 -16.00 12.11
CA ALA A 158 -1.47 -16.26 12.43
C ALA A 158 -1.16 -16.03 13.91
N ARG A 159 -1.81 -15.06 14.56
CA ARG A 159 -1.64 -14.78 15.99
C ARG A 159 -2.27 -15.84 16.92
N ALA A 160 -3.07 -16.78 16.40
CA ALA A 160 -3.69 -17.84 17.20
C ALA A 160 -2.75 -19.03 17.38
N ARG A 161 -1.89 -18.92 18.41
CA ARG A 161 -0.89 -19.95 18.73
C ARG A 161 -1.43 -21.19 19.47
N ARG A 162 -2.64 -21.10 20.04
CA ARG A 162 -3.29 -22.23 20.73
C ARG A 162 -4.28 -22.89 19.78
N PRO A 163 -4.33 -24.24 19.67
CA PRO A 163 -5.24 -24.95 18.77
C PRO A 163 -6.70 -24.49 18.87
N ALA A 164 -7.26 -24.44 20.09
CA ALA A 164 -8.63 -23.97 20.31
C ALA A 164 -8.87 -22.52 19.85
N THR A 165 -7.88 -21.63 19.99
CA THR A 165 -7.99 -20.25 19.49
C THR A 165 -7.94 -20.23 17.97
N ARG A 166 -7.14 -21.10 17.36
CA ARG A 166 -6.99 -21.19 15.90
C ARG A 166 -8.28 -21.67 15.26
N GLU A 167 -8.85 -22.76 15.78
CA GLU A 167 -10.16 -23.30 15.37
C GLU A 167 -11.25 -22.22 15.44
N ARG A 168 -11.35 -21.51 16.58
CA ARG A 168 -12.32 -20.41 16.73
C ARG A 168 -12.13 -19.31 15.68
N ARG A 169 -10.88 -18.89 15.41
CA ARG A 169 -10.61 -17.84 14.42
C ARG A 169 -10.88 -18.29 12.99
N ILE A 170 -10.62 -19.55 12.67
CA ILE A 170 -11.02 -20.14 11.38
C ILE A 170 -12.53 -20.07 11.23
N ALA A 171 -13.29 -20.53 12.24
CA ALA A 171 -14.75 -20.46 12.22
C ALA A 171 -15.27 -19.02 12.06
N GLU A 172 -14.64 -18.03 12.71
CA GLU A 172 -14.98 -16.61 12.55
C GLU A 172 -14.72 -16.10 11.13
N ILE A 173 -13.59 -16.45 10.53
CA ILE A 173 -13.23 -16.03 9.17
C ILE A 173 -14.19 -16.68 8.17
N VAL A 174 -14.49 -17.97 8.32
CA VAL A 174 -15.43 -18.72 7.48
C VAL A 174 -16.84 -18.14 7.58
N ALA A 175 -17.33 -17.88 8.80
CA ALA A 175 -18.66 -17.28 9.00
C ALA A 175 -18.78 -15.89 8.35
N ARG A 176 -17.71 -15.08 8.43
CA ARG A 176 -17.63 -13.78 7.77
C ARG A 176 -17.62 -13.91 6.25
N ALA A 177 -16.87 -14.85 5.71
CA ALA A 177 -16.84 -15.12 4.27
C ALA A 177 -18.20 -15.62 3.77
N GLY A 178 -18.85 -16.55 4.49
CA GLY A 178 -20.21 -17.01 4.16
C GLY A 178 -21.26 -15.91 4.20
N ALA A 179 -21.07 -14.87 5.02
CA ALA A 179 -21.93 -13.69 5.09
C ALA A 179 -21.49 -12.54 4.16
N ALA A 180 -20.51 -12.76 3.27
CA ALA A 180 -19.90 -11.73 2.41
C ALA A 180 -19.45 -10.46 3.17
N ARG A 181 -19.06 -10.62 4.44
CA ARG A 181 -18.70 -9.52 5.34
C ARG A 181 -17.19 -9.54 5.59
N PRO A 182 -16.41 -8.65 4.96
CA PRO A 182 -14.97 -8.61 5.19
C PRO A 182 -14.62 -8.32 6.65
N PRO A 183 -13.39 -8.64 7.07
CA PRO A 183 -12.93 -8.40 8.42
C PRO A 183 -12.95 -6.91 8.79
N PRO A 184 -13.13 -6.62 10.08
CA PRO A 184 -13.22 -5.27 10.59
C PRO A 184 -11.89 -4.54 10.47
N ARG A 185 -11.94 -3.21 10.29
CA ARG A 185 -10.76 -2.36 10.12
C ARG A 185 -9.88 -2.24 11.38
N SER A 186 -10.36 -2.68 12.55
CA SER A 186 -9.60 -2.70 13.81
C SER A 186 -9.55 -4.11 14.42
N THR A 187 -8.50 -4.39 15.18
CA THR A 187 -8.35 -5.62 15.98
C THR A 187 -9.49 -5.78 17.00
N SER A 188 -10.03 -4.69 17.53
CA SER A 188 -11.18 -4.69 18.44
C SER A 188 -12.49 -5.15 17.77
N GLY A 189 -12.67 -4.89 16.47
CA GLY A 189 -13.90 -5.26 15.76
C GLY A 189 -14.08 -6.77 15.56
N TRP A 190 -13.04 -7.58 15.82
CA TRP A 190 -13.14 -9.04 15.79
C TRP A 190 -13.89 -9.60 17.01
N PHE A 191 -13.96 -8.83 18.11
CA PHE A 191 -14.57 -9.24 19.37
C PHE A 191 -16.02 -8.76 19.54
N ASP A 192 -16.60 -8.13 18.51
CA ASP A 192 -18.01 -7.73 18.52
C ASP A 192 -18.90 -8.96 18.35
N HIS A 193 -19.37 -9.50 19.47
CA HIS A 193 -20.33 -10.60 19.54
C HIS A 193 -21.70 -10.14 19.07
N GLY A 194 -21.89 -10.01 17.75
CA GLY A 194 -23.14 -9.48 17.20
C GLY A 194 -23.30 -9.69 15.71
N LEU A 195 -23.62 -10.92 15.29
CA LEU A 195 -24.50 -11.12 14.14
C LEU A 195 -25.89 -10.56 14.53
N ARG A 196 -26.10 -9.24 14.44
CA ARG A 196 -27.43 -8.62 14.53
C ARG A 196 -27.99 -8.39 13.13
N GLN A 197 -29.26 -8.76 12.99
CA GLN A 197 -30.16 -8.64 11.83
C GLN A 197 -30.25 -7.20 11.27
N PRO A 198 -30.63 -7.03 9.99
CA PRO A 198 -30.50 -5.76 9.27
C PRO A 198 -31.56 -4.75 9.71
N GLY A 199 -31.14 -3.48 9.80
CA GLY A 199 -32.05 -2.34 9.91
C GLY A 199 -31.66 -1.33 10.99
N VAL A 200 -30.58 -0.58 10.77
CA VAL A 200 -30.44 0.83 11.21
C VAL A 200 -29.43 1.49 10.27
N GLU A 201 -29.87 2.50 9.50
CA GLU A 201 -28.97 3.42 8.80
C GLU A 201 -28.20 4.27 9.82
N LEU A 202 -26.89 4.40 9.64
CA LEU A 202 -26.11 5.47 10.24
C LEU A 202 -25.26 6.12 9.15
N GLY A 203 -25.70 7.32 8.76
CA GLY A 203 -24.92 8.22 7.93
C GLY A 203 -23.70 8.80 8.66
N GLY A 204 -22.75 9.30 7.86
CA GLY A 204 -21.83 10.35 8.27
C GLY A 204 -20.37 9.93 8.57
N ALA A 205 -19.49 10.36 7.66
CA ALA A 205 -18.09 10.76 7.88
C ALA A 205 -17.01 9.68 8.15
N GLY A 206 -16.68 8.89 7.10
CA GLY A 206 -15.43 8.12 7.05
C GLY A 206 -14.31 8.88 6.33
N ARG A 207 -13.43 9.62 7.03
CA ARG A 207 -12.35 10.40 6.36
C ARG A 207 -10.90 10.44 6.91
N PRO A 208 -10.39 9.64 7.89
CA PRO A 208 -8.96 9.76 8.29
C PRO A 208 -7.99 8.64 7.85
N ALA A 209 -8.44 7.44 7.43
CA ALA A 209 -7.55 6.28 7.23
C ALA A 209 -6.86 6.25 5.84
N ALA A 210 -7.60 6.57 4.78
CA ALA A 210 -7.13 6.60 3.40
C ALA A 210 -5.93 7.55 3.18
N ARG A 211 -6.05 8.78 3.70
CA ARG A 211 -4.99 9.80 3.63
C ARG A 211 -3.71 9.38 4.35
N ARG A 212 -3.79 8.61 5.45
CA ARG A 212 -2.61 8.07 6.12
C ARG A 212 -1.88 7.06 5.24
N HIS A 213 -2.59 6.14 4.59
CA HIS A 213 -1.97 5.16 3.72
C HIS A 213 -1.28 5.83 2.52
N ILE A 214 -1.95 6.76 1.85
CA ILE A 214 -1.40 7.53 0.72
C ILE A 214 -0.15 8.32 1.16
N MET A 215 -0.19 9.00 2.32
CA MET A 215 0.97 9.71 2.86
C MET A 215 2.13 8.78 3.24
N THR A 216 1.86 7.58 3.78
CA THR A 216 2.87 6.55 4.02
C THR A 216 3.48 6.07 2.70
N VAL A 217 2.65 5.85 1.67
CA VAL A 217 3.10 5.69 0.27
C VAL A 217 3.39 7.05 -0.39
N VAL A 218 3.87 8.05 0.34
CA VAL A 218 4.68 9.16 -0.21
C VAL A 218 6.05 9.20 0.45
N MET A 219 6.11 8.90 1.76
CA MET A 219 7.21 9.27 2.65
C MET A 219 8.23 8.16 3.00
N VAL A 220 8.20 6.97 2.40
CA VAL A 220 9.30 5.95 2.49
C VAL A 220 10.60 6.53 1.89
N ASP A 221 11.83 6.31 2.44
CA ASP A 221 13.11 6.98 1.98
C ASP A 221 13.07 7.17 0.48
N ARG A 222 13.01 8.45 0.13
CA ARG A 222 13.07 8.90 -1.24
C ARG A 222 13.71 10.27 -1.22
N SER A 223 14.56 10.52 -2.21
CA SER A 223 15.14 11.85 -2.41
C SER A 223 14.02 12.89 -2.48
N PRO A 224 14.26 14.17 -2.14
CA PRO A 224 13.23 15.21 -2.28
C PRO A 224 12.63 15.23 -3.69
N ARG A 225 13.45 14.96 -4.72
CA ARG A 225 13.02 14.79 -6.11
C ARG A 225 12.00 13.66 -6.26
N GLU A 226 12.31 12.46 -5.79
CA GLU A 226 11.40 11.29 -5.86
C GLU A 226 10.10 11.50 -5.08
N ARG A 227 10.15 12.19 -3.92
CA ARG A 227 8.93 12.54 -3.18
C ARG A 227 8.05 13.51 -3.95
N ILE A 228 8.66 14.45 -4.68
CA ILE A 228 7.95 15.40 -5.56
C ILE A 228 7.28 14.64 -6.72
N VAL A 229 8.00 13.77 -7.43
CA VAL A 229 7.44 12.93 -8.51
C VAL A 229 6.24 12.12 -8.03
N ARG A 230 6.39 11.46 -6.88
CA ARG A 230 5.34 10.63 -6.29
C ARG A 230 4.13 11.43 -5.84
N SER A 231 4.36 12.59 -5.25
CA SER A 231 3.28 13.49 -4.84
C SER A 231 2.53 14.04 -6.03
N ALA A 232 3.26 14.40 -7.09
CA ALA A 232 2.69 14.81 -8.36
C ALA A 232 1.77 13.71 -8.90
N ALA A 233 2.27 12.48 -9.01
CA ALA A 233 1.49 11.33 -9.46
C ALA A 233 0.18 11.11 -8.69
N LEU A 234 0.21 11.21 -7.36
CA LEU A 234 -0.96 10.99 -6.52
C LEU A 234 -1.97 12.14 -6.62
N LEU A 235 -1.49 13.38 -6.68
CA LEU A 235 -2.35 14.57 -6.82
C LEU A 235 -2.98 14.64 -8.22
N PHE A 236 -2.20 14.36 -9.28
CA PHE A 236 -2.71 14.28 -10.65
C PHE A 236 -3.79 13.22 -10.79
N ARG A 237 -3.60 12.08 -10.14
CA ARG A 237 -4.58 11.00 -10.12
C ARG A 237 -5.93 11.43 -9.52
N GLU A 238 -5.90 12.25 -8.48
CA GLU A 238 -7.11 12.67 -7.76
C GLU A 238 -7.79 13.86 -8.43
N ARG A 239 -7.01 14.82 -8.91
CA ARG A 239 -7.50 16.17 -9.27
C ARG A 239 -7.22 16.57 -10.72
N GLY A 240 -6.42 15.81 -11.45
CA GLY A 240 -5.89 16.21 -12.75
C GLY A 240 -4.59 17.01 -12.65
N VAL A 241 -3.86 17.06 -13.77
CA VAL A 241 -2.64 17.85 -13.94
C VAL A 241 -2.96 19.35 -13.94
N GLY A 242 -4.02 19.76 -14.63
CA GLY A 242 -4.41 21.16 -14.76
C GLY A 242 -4.70 21.81 -13.39
N ALA A 243 -5.50 21.14 -12.56
CA ALA A 243 -5.91 21.62 -11.25
C ALA A 243 -4.83 21.52 -10.16
N THR A 244 -3.73 20.81 -10.41
CA THR A 244 -2.67 20.59 -9.42
C THR A 244 -1.52 21.59 -9.60
N GLY A 245 -1.29 22.44 -8.59
CA GLY A 245 -0.23 23.45 -8.62
C GLY A 245 1.15 22.93 -8.18
N MET A 246 2.24 23.45 -8.76
CA MET A 246 3.61 23.05 -8.40
C MET A 246 3.92 23.25 -6.91
N ARG A 247 3.46 24.36 -6.31
CA ARG A 247 3.65 24.64 -4.88
C ARG A 247 2.90 23.65 -3.98
N GLU A 248 1.73 23.21 -4.43
CA GLU A 248 0.95 22.21 -3.72
C GLU A 248 1.66 20.85 -3.73
N ILE A 249 2.22 20.45 -4.88
CA ILE A 249 2.98 19.20 -5.00
C ILE A 249 4.17 19.19 -4.04
N VAL A 250 4.93 20.29 -3.97
CA VAL A 250 6.07 20.41 -3.04
C VAL A 250 5.63 20.32 -1.59
N ALA A 251 4.52 20.99 -1.25
CA ALA A 251 3.96 20.92 0.10
C ALA A 251 3.53 19.49 0.46
N HIS A 252 2.86 18.80 -0.47
CA HIS A 252 2.46 17.40 -0.31
C HIS A 252 3.67 16.45 -0.20
N ALA A 253 4.72 16.71 -0.97
CA ALA A 253 5.98 15.95 -0.98
C ALA A 253 6.85 16.20 0.25
N GLN A 254 6.52 17.22 1.05
CA GLN A 254 7.38 17.71 2.13
C GLN A 254 8.81 17.98 1.61
N ALA A 255 8.90 18.62 0.44
CA ALA A 255 10.16 19.00 -0.17
C ALA A 255 10.46 20.49 0.10
N PRO A 256 11.73 20.92 0.08
CA PRO A 256 12.09 22.32 0.31
C PRO A 256 11.46 23.25 -0.74
N ARG A 257 10.87 24.37 -0.32
CA ARG A 257 10.13 25.30 -1.19
C ARG A 257 10.95 25.87 -2.36
N GLY A 258 12.26 26.04 -2.19
CA GLY A 258 13.16 26.58 -3.23
C GLY A 258 13.68 25.55 -4.24
N SER A 259 13.30 24.27 -4.13
CA SER A 259 13.98 23.18 -4.84
C SER A 259 13.37 22.78 -6.19
N LEU A 260 12.25 23.37 -6.61
CA LEU A 260 11.54 22.98 -7.83
C LEU A 260 12.36 23.21 -9.11
N GLN A 261 12.92 24.40 -9.29
CA GLN A 261 13.77 24.69 -10.45
C GLN A 261 15.07 23.89 -10.43
N HIS A 262 15.54 23.51 -9.24
CA HIS A 262 16.75 22.69 -9.08
C HIS A 262 16.50 21.23 -9.50
N TYR A 263 15.34 20.66 -9.14
CA TYR A 263 15.03 19.26 -9.43
C TYR A 263 14.33 19.02 -10.77
N PHE A 264 13.57 20.00 -11.25
CA PHE A 264 12.79 19.95 -12.49
C PHE A 264 13.01 21.25 -13.28
N PRO A 265 14.21 21.44 -13.89
CA PRO A 265 14.52 22.63 -14.69
C PRO A 265 13.63 22.76 -15.93
N GLY A 266 13.10 21.65 -16.46
CA GLY A 266 12.07 21.60 -17.51
C GLY A 266 10.66 21.91 -17.01
N GLY A 267 10.51 22.24 -15.73
CA GLY A 267 9.28 22.75 -15.14
C GLY A 267 8.20 21.69 -14.98
N LYS A 268 6.94 22.13 -15.04
CA LYS A 268 5.78 21.27 -14.73
C LYS A 268 5.63 20.11 -15.73
N GLN A 269 6.02 20.30 -16.99
CA GLN A 269 5.91 19.27 -18.02
C GLN A 269 6.88 18.10 -17.78
N GLU A 270 8.13 18.39 -17.38
CA GLU A 270 9.09 17.37 -16.93
C GLU A 270 8.55 16.58 -15.74
N LEU A 271 7.99 17.27 -14.74
CA LEU A 271 7.41 16.62 -13.56
C LEU A 271 6.19 15.74 -13.92
N VAL A 272 5.35 16.18 -14.85
CA VAL A 272 4.21 15.39 -15.35
C VAL A 272 4.70 14.11 -16.02
N ALA A 273 5.68 14.22 -16.91
CA ALA A 273 6.28 13.06 -17.57
C ALA A 273 6.88 12.06 -16.58
N GLU A 274 7.64 12.53 -15.58
CA GLU A 274 8.21 11.65 -14.56
C GLU A 274 7.16 11.03 -13.64
N ALA A 275 6.11 11.77 -13.31
CA ALA A 275 5.00 11.26 -12.51
C ALA A 275 4.24 10.15 -13.24
N MET A 276 4.04 10.30 -14.56
CA MET A 276 3.48 9.26 -15.42
C MET A 276 4.37 8.03 -15.46
N ALA A 277 5.68 8.20 -15.72
CA ALA A 277 6.64 7.10 -15.77
C ALA A 277 6.68 6.32 -14.45
N TRP A 278 6.77 7.03 -13.31
CA TRP A 278 6.75 6.41 -11.99
C TRP A 278 5.49 5.59 -11.72
N MET A 279 4.32 6.12 -12.12
CA MET A 279 3.06 5.40 -12.00
C MET A 279 2.98 4.20 -12.94
N ALA A 280 3.46 4.35 -14.16
CA ALA A 280 3.49 3.28 -15.16
C ALA A 280 4.29 2.09 -14.63
N GLU A 281 5.52 2.34 -14.16
CA GLU A 281 6.37 1.34 -13.54
C GLU A 281 5.72 0.69 -12.32
N ARG A 282 5.13 1.50 -11.43
CA ARG A 282 4.49 0.98 -10.22
C ARG A 282 3.31 0.07 -10.55
N ALA A 283 2.48 0.46 -11.52
CA ALA A 283 1.36 -0.35 -11.97
C ALA A 283 1.84 -1.62 -12.69
N ALA A 284 2.94 -1.56 -13.46
CA ALA A 284 3.47 -2.73 -14.17
C ALA A 284 4.09 -3.80 -13.25
N ARG A 285 4.54 -3.47 -12.03
CA ARG A 285 5.26 -4.41 -11.14
C ARG A 285 4.54 -5.73 -10.88
N PRO A 286 3.26 -5.78 -10.44
CA PRO A 286 2.61 -7.06 -10.15
C PRO A 286 2.41 -7.89 -11.42
N LEU A 287 2.13 -7.24 -12.55
CA LEU A 287 1.99 -7.89 -13.85
C LEU A 287 3.31 -8.48 -14.35
N ARG A 288 4.44 -7.78 -14.12
CA ARG A 288 5.76 -8.33 -14.41
C ARG A 288 6.09 -9.51 -13.50
N ALA A 289 5.79 -9.40 -12.21
CA ALA A 289 5.99 -10.50 -11.28
C ALA A 289 5.17 -11.75 -11.63
N SER A 290 3.99 -11.60 -12.25
CA SER A 290 3.22 -12.76 -12.73
C SER A 290 3.86 -13.47 -13.92
N LEU A 291 4.81 -12.83 -14.62
CA LEU A 291 5.56 -13.46 -15.72
C LEU A 291 6.57 -14.49 -15.22
N ASP A 292 6.97 -14.41 -13.94
CA ASP A 292 7.92 -15.34 -13.33
C ASP A 292 7.23 -16.55 -12.66
N VAL A 293 5.88 -16.58 -12.66
CA VAL A 293 5.09 -17.65 -12.03
C VAL A 293 4.94 -18.84 -12.98
N GLU A 294 5.17 -20.05 -12.45
CA GLU A 294 5.02 -21.34 -13.16
C GLU A 294 4.11 -22.31 -12.38
N PRO A 295 3.09 -22.93 -13.03
CA PRO A 295 2.68 -22.71 -14.42
C PRO A 295 2.14 -21.28 -14.63
N PRO A 296 2.10 -20.77 -15.88
CA PRO A 296 1.59 -19.43 -16.15
C PRO A 296 0.15 -19.27 -15.63
N PRO A 297 -0.20 -18.12 -15.03
CA PRO A 297 -1.58 -17.86 -14.61
C PRO A 297 -2.55 -17.90 -15.79
N ALA A 298 -3.79 -18.30 -15.54
CA ALA A 298 -4.82 -18.25 -16.57
C ALA A 298 -5.05 -16.79 -17.03
N PRO A 299 -5.35 -16.55 -18.33
CA PRO A 299 -5.58 -15.19 -18.85
C PRO A 299 -6.61 -14.38 -18.05
N GLY A 300 -7.68 -15.03 -17.59
CA GLY A 300 -8.70 -14.39 -16.73
C GLY A 300 -8.14 -13.90 -15.39
N ASP A 301 -7.25 -14.65 -14.75
CA ASP A 301 -6.61 -14.26 -13.48
C ASP A 301 -5.66 -13.07 -13.67
N VAL A 302 -4.92 -13.05 -14.79
CA VAL A 302 -4.06 -11.91 -15.16
C VAL A 302 -4.88 -10.65 -15.31
N VAL A 303 -5.99 -10.71 -16.07
CA VAL A 303 -6.87 -9.56 -16.29
C VAL A 303 -7.56 -9.13 -15.00
N ARG A 304 -8.03 -10.07 -14.18
CA ARG A 304 -8.59 -9.77 -12.85
C ARG A 304 -7.59 -9.02 -11.97
N GLY A 305 -6.32 -9.43 -11.98
CA GLY A 305 -5.25 -8.73 -11.28
C GLY A 305 -4.97 -7.31 -11.79
N VAL A 306 -5.33 -6.99 -13.04
CA VAL A 306 -5.32 -5.61 -13.56
C VAL A 306 -6.51 -4.83 -12.99
N VAL A 307 -7.73 -5.36 -13.09
CA VAL A 307 -8.95 -4.71 -12.60
C VAL A 307 -8.89 -4.43 -11.09
N ASP A 308 -8.42 -5.38 -10.30
CA ASP A 308 -8.33 -5.27 -8.85
C ASP A 308 -7.40 -4.14 -8.38
N ARG A 309 -6.37 -3.80 -9.17
CA ARG A 309 -5.51 -2.64 -8.86
C ARG A 309 -6.27 -1.33 -8.98
N PHE A 310 -7.17 -1.22 -9.94
CA PHE A 310 -8.02 -0.03 -10.10
C PHE A 310 -9.10 0.04 -9.01
N ARG A 311 -9.68 -1.12 -8.62
CA ARG A 311 -10.54 -1.20 -7.42
C ARG A 311 -9.82 -0.73 -6.16
N GLU A 312 -8.56 -1.15 -5.97
CA GLU A 312 -7.75 -0.70 -4.83
C GLU A 312 -7.58 0.82 -4.83
N VAL A 313 -7.33 1.43 -6.00
CA VAL A 313 -7.23 2.88 -6.13
C VAL A 313 -8.54 3.56 -5.74
N LEU A 314 -9.68 3.12 -6.27
CA LEU A 314 -10.99 3.69 -5.93
C LEU A 314 -11.28 3.57 -4.44
N ALA A 315 -11.05 2.40 -3.84
CA ALA A 315 -11.27 2.18 -2.42
C ALA A 315 -10.36 3.04 -1.53
N LEU A 316 -9.08 3.19 -1.91
CA LEU A 316 -8.11 3.98 -1.17
C LEU A 316 -8.34 5.49 -1.29
N THR A 317 -9.02 5.93 -2.33
CA THR A 317 -9.25 7.36 -2.61
C THR A 317 -10.69 7.78 -2.38
N ASP A 318 -11.56 6.88 -1.91
CA ASP A 318 -13.00 7.13 -1.85
C ASP A 318 -13.47 7.63 -3.23
N PHE A 319 -13.26 6.84 -4.28
CA PHE A 319 -13.66 7.11 -5.67
C PHE A 319 -13.13 8.42 -6.30
N ASP A 320 -12.24 9.15 -5.63
CA ASP A 320 -11.65 10.38 -6.16
C ASP A 320 -10.43 10.10 -7.04
N GLY A 321 -9.85 8.90 -6.99
CA GLY A 321 -8.65 8.49 -7.72
C GLY A 321 -8.94 7.83 -9.05
N GLY A 322 -8.16 8.18 -10.08
CA GLY A 322 -8.28 7.64 -11.44
C GLY A 322 -6.95 7.10 -11.96
N CYS A 323 -6.74 7.21 -13.26
CA CYS A 323 -5.44 6.94 -13.87
C CYS A 323 -4.69 8.26 -14.12
N PRO A 324 -3.50 8.46 -13.53
CA PRO A 324 -2.74 9.70 -13.74
C PRO A 324 -2.16 9.82 -15.16
N ILE A 325 -1.99 8.72 -15.89
CA ILE A 325 -1.58 8.76 -17.31
C ILE A 325 -2.73 9.32 -18.15
N VAL A 326 -3.94 8.76 -18.00
CA VAL A 326 -5.15 9.29 -18.68
C VAL A 326 -5.40 10.74 -18.29
N ALA A 327 -5.28 11.09 -17.00
CA ALA A 327 -5.46 12.46 -16.55
C ALA A 327 -4.45 13.43 -17.19
N GLY A 328 -3.18 13.05 -17.29
CA GLY A 328 -2.19 13.90 -17.92
C GLY A 328 -2.27 13.94 -19.45
N VAL A 329 -2.77 12.89 -20.10
CA VAL A 329 -3.11 12.93 -21.54
C VAL A 329 -4.30 13.85 -21.80
N ALA A 330 -5.34 13.77 -20.96
CA ALA A 330 -6.54 14.60 -21.08
C ALA A 330 -6.26 16.09 -20.80
N ASP A 331 -5.40 16.38 -19.82
CA ASP A 331 -5.06 17.73 -19.40
C ASP A 331 -3.87 18.34 -20.17
N ALA A 332 -3.15 17.56 -20.97
CA ALA A 332 -2.10 18.09 -21.81
C ALA A 332 -2.72 19.03 -22.85
N ALA A 333 -2.52 20.35 -22.68
CA ALA A 333 -2.50 21.24 -23.83
C ALA A 333 -1.43 20.68 -24.78
N TRP A 334 -1.80 20.28 -25.98
CA TRP A 334 -1.03 19.45 -26.92
C TRP A 334 0.20 20.15 -27.54
N ASP A 335 0.97 20.89 -26.74
CA ASP A 335 2.10 21.71 -27.19
C ASP A 335 3.46 21.21 -26.65
N GLY A 336 3.53 20.01 -26.05
CA GLY A 336 4.75 19.47 -25.44
C GLY A 336 5.07 18.02 -25.82
N GLU A 337 6.06 17.82 -26.69
CA GLU A 337 6.59 16.49 -27.12
C GLU A 337 6.98 15.59 -25.93
N VAL A 338 7.36 16.20 -24.80
CA VAL A 338 7.81 15.49 -23.59
C VAL A 338 6.69 14.68 -22.93
N VAL A 339 5.49 15.26 -22.76
CA VAL A 339 4.37 14.55 -22.13
C VAL A 339 3.75 13.54 -23.08
N ALA A 340 3.70 13.86 -24.38
CA ALA A 340 3.24 12.92 -25.40
C ALA A 340 4.14 11.67 -25.47
N THR A 341 5.46 11.85 -25.41
CA THR A 341 6.42 10.74 -25.35
C THR A 341 6.25 9.93 -24.06
N ALA A 342 6.19 10.59 -22.90
CA ALA A 342 6.00 9.90 -21.63
C ALA A 342 4.70 9.10 -21.55
N ALA A 343 3.61 9.61 -22.14
CA ALA A 343 2.35 8.88 -22.23
C ALA A 343 2.45 7.64 -23.13
N ARG A 344 3.08 7.76 -24.30
CA ARG A 344 3.35 6.62 -25.20
C ARG A 344 4.16 5.54 -24.49
N ASP A 345 5.25 5.92 -23.85
CA ASP A 345 6.13 5.01 -23.10
C ASP A 345 5.39 4.36 -21.92
N ALA A 346 4.58 5.14 -21.20
CA ALA A 346 3.79 4.65 -20.08
C ALA A 346 2.76 3.59 -20.50
N PHE A 347 2.08 3.78 -21.64
CA PHE A 347 1.16 2.77 -22.16
C PHE A 347 1.88 1.52 -22.67
N ALA A 348 3.04 1.66 -23.33
CA ALA A 348 3.85 0.51 -23.74
C ALA A 348 4.28 -0.35 -22.53
N LEU A 349 4.68 0.30 -21.42
CA LEU A 349 5.02 -0.37 -20.16
C LEU A 349 3.86 -1.17 -19.53
N TRP A 350 2.63 -0.97 -19.98
CA TRP A 350 1.44 -1.71 -19.55
C TRP A 350 0.97 -2.76 -20.56
N LEU A 351 0.94 -2.38 -21.83
CA LEU A 351 0.41 -3.21 -22.91
C LEU A 351 1.33 -4.40 -23.18
N ASP A 352 2.65 -4.18 -23.27
CA ASP A 352 3.58 -5.26 -23.65
C ASP A 352 3.62 -6.38 -22.60
N PRO A 353 3.74 -6.10 -21.28
CA PRO A 353 3.72 -7.17 -20.28
C PRO A 353 2.38 -7.88 -20.19
N LEU A 354 1.26 -7.17 -20.46
CA LEU A 354 -0.07 -7.77 -20.45
C LEU A 354 -0.24 -8.72 -21.62
N ALA A 355 0.11 -8.29 -22.83
CA ALA A 355 0.08 -9.13 -24.01
C ALA A 355 1.00 -10.36 -23.82
N HIS A 356 2.19 -10.17 -23.26
CA HIS A 356 3.10 -11.29 -22.95
C HIS A 356 2.51 -12.27 -21.92
N ALA A 357 1.88 -11.77 -20.87
CA ALA A 357 1.20 -12.63 -19.88
C ALA A 357 0.05 -13.43 -20.52
N LEU A 358 -0.75 -12.81 -21.38
CA LEU A 358 -1.83 -13.49 -22.11
C LEU A 358 -1.30 -14.59 -23.05
N ARG A 359 -0.19 -14.35 -23.75
CA ARG A 359 0.49 -15.36 -24.58
C ARG A 359 0.94 -16.56 -23.76
N ARG A 360 1.59 -16.31 -22.61
CA ARG A 360 2.00 -17.40 -21.70
C ARG A 360 0.80 -18.21 -21.19
N GLY A 361 -0.35 -17.56 -21.03
CA GLY A 361 -1.63 -18.21 -20.69
C GLY A 361 -2.34 -18.91 -21.87
N GLY A 362 -1.72 -18.99 -23.06
CA GLY A 362 -2.21 -19.76 -24.21
C GLY A 362 -2.95 -18.94 -25.29
N ILE A 363 -3.02 -17.61 -25.17
CA ILE A 363 -3.65 -16.77 -26.19
C ILE A 363 -2.71 -16.56 -27.39
N ALA A 364 -3.22 -16.70 -28.61
CA ALA A 364 -2.46 -16.47 -29.84
C ALA A 364 -1.87 -15.04 -29.92
N ASP A 365 -0.68 -14.91 -30.50
CA ASP A 365 0.13 -13.67 -30.46
C ASP A 365 -0.60 -12.43 -30.97
N ASP A 366 -1.29 -12.54 -32.10
CA ASP A 366 -2.02 -11.43 -32.73
C ASP A 366 -3.24 -11.01 -31.90
N ARG A 367 -3.89 -11.99 -31.26
CA ARG A 367 -5.05 -11.77 -30.39
C ARG A 367 -4.62 -11.19 -29.05
N ALA A 368 -3.47 -11.59 -28.51
CA ALA A 368 -2.96 -11.13 -27.23
C ALA A 368 -2.72 -9.60 -27.22
N ASP A 369 -2.13 -9.04 -28.29
CA ASP A 369 -1.92 -7.59 -28.41
C ASP A 369 -3.25 -6.82 -28.47
N ARG A 370 -4.20 -7.31 -29.27
CA ARG A 370 -5.53 -6.69 -29.39
C ARG A 370 -6.31 -6.76 -28.07
N LEU A 371 -6.22 -7.90 -27.37
CA LEU A 371 -6.85 -8.06 -26.06
C LEU A 371 -6.20 -7.19 -24.99
N ALA A 372 -4.87 -7.06 -24.96
CA ALA A 372 -4.19 -6.17 -24.03
C ALA A 372 -4.67 -4.71 -24.20
N LEU A 373 -4.75 -4.24 -25.45
CA LEU A 373 -5.32 -2.93 -25.76
C LEU A 373 -6.77 -2.80 -25.29
N MET A 374 -7.62 -3.77 -25.64
CA MET A 374 -9.04 -3.77 -25.26
C MET A 374 -9.24 -3.76 -23.75
N VAL A 375 -8.48 -4.57 -23.01
CA VAL A 375 -8.53 -4.65 -21.54
C VAL A 375 -8.19 -3.29 -20.93
N ILE A 376 -7.06 -2.68 -21.32
CA ILE A 376 -6.66 -1.38 -20.76
C ILE A 376 -7.68 -0.30 -21.12
N SER A 377 -8.16 -0.24 -22.37
CA SER A 377 -9.18 0.74 -22.77
C SER A 377 -10.50 0.57 -22.01
N ALA A 378 -10.98 -0.67 -21.85
CA ALA A 378 -12.24 -0.95 -21.15
C ALA A 378 -12.14 -0.63 -19.66
N VAL A 379 -11.03 -1.00 -19.01
CA VAL A 379 -10.82 -0.78 -17.58
C VAL A 379 -10.66 0.71 -17.27
N GLU A 380 -9.94 1.48 -18.10
CA GLU A 380 -9.83 2.93 -17.94
C GLU A 380 -11.18 3.64 -18.13
N GLY A 381 -11.99 3.20 -19.11
CA GLY A 381 -13.36 3.69 -19.28
C GLY A 381 -14.26 3.37 -18.07
N ALA A 382 -14.18 2.13 -17.57
CA ALA A 382 -14.89 1.71 -16.37
C ALA A 382 -14.46 2.49 -15.13
N LEU A 383 -13.18 2.83 -15.00
CA LEU A 383 -12.67 3.65 -13.90
C LEU A 383 -13.29 5.05 -13.91
N VAL A 384 -13.40 5.69 -15.08
CA VAL A 384 -14.06 7.00 -15.22
C VAL A 384 -15.53 6.91 -14.78
N ILE A 385 -16.27 5.89 -15.23
CA ILE A 385 -17.67 5.70 -14.86
C ILE A 385 -17.80 5.41 -13.36
N SER A 386 -16.91 4.58 -12.81
CA SER A 386 -16.89 4.22 -11.38
C SER A 386 -16.65 5.44 -10.49
N ARG A 387 -15.75 6.34 -10.89
CA ARG A 387 -15.56 7.64 -10.20
C ARG A 387 -16.81 8.51 -10.24
N ALA A 388 -17.47 8.57 -11.40
CA ALA A 388 -18.67 9.39 -11.58
C ALA A 388 -19.86 8.87 -10.77
N ARG A 389 -20.03 7.55 -10.69
CA ARG A 389 -21.12 6.89 -9.94
C ARG A 389 -20.80 6.67 -8.46
N ARG A 390 -19.51 6.68 -8.11
CA ARG A 390 -18.98 6.34 -6.78
C ARG A 390 -19.34 4.91 -6.36
N ASP A 391 -19.28 4.00 -7.32
CA ASP A 391 -19.43 2.56 -7.14
C ASP A 391 -18.48 1.80 -8.08
N GLU A 392 -18.37 0.48 -7.92
CA GLU A 392 -17.50 -0.37 -8.74
C GLU A 392 -18.26 -1.09 -9.86
N SER A 393 -19.54 -0.74 -10.10
CA SER A 393 -20.42 -1.52 -10.97
C SER A 393 -19.93 -1.60 -12.42
N ALA A 394 -19.25 -0.55 -12.88
CA ALA A 394 -18.68 -0.52 -14.22
C ALA A 394 -17.45 -1.44 -14.36
N LEU A 395 -16.64 -1.56 -13.30
CA LEU A 395 -15.51 -2.50 -13.28
C LEU A 395 -16.01 -3.95 -13.21
N ASP A 396 -17.10 -4.20 -12.48
CA ASP A 396 -17.73 -5.52 -12.43
C ASP A 396 -18.28 -5.95 -13.78
N ALA A 397 -19.00 -5.05 -14.47
CA ALA A 397 -19.51 -5.31 -15.81
C ALA A 397 -18.38 -5.57 -16.83
N VAL A 398 -17.33 -4.75 -16.80
CA VAL A 398 -16.17 -4.94 -17.69
C VAL A 398 -15.44 -6.25 -17.38
N GLN A 399 -15.23 -6.60 -16.11
CA GLN A 399 -14.61 -7.89 -15.74
C GLN A 399 -15.41 -9.07 -16.28
N ALA A 400 -16.74 -9.06 -16.12
CA ALA A 400 -17.60 -10.16 -16.56
C ALA A 400 -17.51 -10.39 -18.08
N GLU A 401 -17.55 -9.31 -18.88
CA GLU A 401 -17.42 -9.41 -20.34
C GLU A 401 -16.00 -9.82 -20.77
N LEU A 402 -14.97 -9.32 -20.08
CA LEU A 402 -13.59 -9.73 -20.36
C LEU A 402 -13.38 -11.21 -20.04
N ASP A 403 -13.95 -11.74 -18.96
CA ASP A 403 -13.87 -13.16 -18.63
C ASP A 403 -14.51 -14.03 -19.73
N LEU A 404 -15.65 -13.62 -20.29
CA LEU A 404 -16.29 -14.31 -21.43
C LEU A 404 -15.42 -14.26 -22.70
N LEU A 405 -14.84 -13.10 -23.01
CA LEU A 405 -13.97 -12.92 -24.17
C LEU A 405 -12.67 -13.75 -24.09
N LEU A 406 -12.17 -13.97 -22.87
CA LEU A 406 -10.99 -14.79 -22.61
C LEU A 406 -11.30 -16.29 -22.61
N ALA A 407 -12.50 -16.69 -22.19
CA ALA A 407 -12.96 -18.08 -22.24
C ALA A 407 -13.30 -18.57 -23.65
N ALA A 408 -13.66 -17.65 -24.56
CA ALA A 408 -13.95 -17.94 -25.97
C ALA A 408 -12.68 -18.06 -26.84
N GLY A 409 -11.54 -18.46 -26.27
CA GLY A 409 -10.23 -18.46 -26.94
C GLY A 409 -9.45 -19.74 -26.77
#